data_AF-A0A6G1L979-F1
#
_entry.id   AF-A0A6G1L979-F1
#
_cell.length_a   1.000
_cell.length_b   1.000
_cell.length_c   1.000
_cell.angle_alpha   90.00
_cell.angle_beta   90.00
_cell.angle_gamma   90.00
#
_symmetry.space_group_name_H-M   'P 1'
#
loop_
_entity.id
_entity.type
_entity.pdbx_description
1 polymer ?
#
loop_
_entity_poly.entity_id
_entity_poly.type
_entity_poly.pdbx_seq_one_letter_code
_entity_poly.pdbx_strand_id
1 'polypeptide(L)'
;MRSFRVFLFSLGLAAAQIQLRAQLFQLKGGSDVNNVKLNWGAVAPGTYTIEKGTASGSLTTLATTTGDSWDDYDLSVGTTYYYRISSSGGKSSEVSVAPYTPKDGYDSFDNTKPSLLVNNSLIEIGGVLYRYSYIPQRPDFIITESTSTDGKTFTDGVTVLDSKTVCASIKEPCHLERTTFVRHPTTGEVVMWAHLENLRGYGLGQAASAHGTPGKGPWTFVGTSRPLGHDSRDCAFFADDDAQNSAYFFSSTNVNTDMNIYKLSQDWTKIESLVATIAKGQHREAPSVLKVDGTYYLFASPAAGWYPSTPSYMSSNDIANGWSDLKSIGNVATYAAQSGEVHKVGNQYLMLADRWSANWAPSAPPSREYALPVTFGAKGTGVAMFSWYPEVKYRPGEGENIYGIQAGKILSRGKKVTSTPDGGKNIEAAVDGTEDSDSVYFEPKAVPFTLEVDLETEHVISAVDLTTRLPPGSETYYQFTVTGRGGAAGAKEVVLADQKKNTVPGFVNSPVSDKGKFRFVKISVDKVINPHNGHEADVFRGVVELTVLGA
;
A
#
# COMPACT_ATOMS: atom_id res chain seq x y z
N MET A 1 40.34 -53.02 -2.15
CA MET A 1 39.33 -52.25 -2.91
C MET A 1 38.17 -51.90 -1.99
N ARG A 2 38.04 -50.63 -1.57
CA ARG A 2 36.80 -50.06 -1.02
C ARG A 2 36.58 -48.73 -1.71
N SER A 3 35.50 -48.65 -2.48
CA SER A 3 35.11 -47.51 -3.30
C SER A 3 34.53 -46.42 -2.39
N PHE A 4 35.14 -45.22 -2.39
CA PHE A 4 34.49 -44.01 -1.88
C PHE A 4 33.53 -43.51 -2.96
N ARG A 5 32.23 -43.42 -2.66
CA ARG A 5 31.26 -42.66 -3.47
C ARG A 5 31.11 -41.28 -2.84
N VAL A 6 31.59 -40.26 -3.54
CA VAL A 6 31.26 -38.85 -3.24
C VAL A 6 29.88 -38.58 -3.81
N PHE A 7 28.91 -38.26 -2.96
CA PHE A 7 27.64 -37.67 -3.39
C PHE A 7 27.86 -36.18 -3.60
N LEU A 8 27.93 -35.74 -4.87
CA LEU A 8 27.72 -34.33 -5.19
C LEU A 8 26.22 -34.05 -5.04
N PHE A 9 25.85 -33.26 -4.04
CA PHE A 9 24.57 -32.54 -4.08
C PHE A 9 24.68 -31.45 -5.13
N SER A 10 24.04 -31.64 -6.28
CA SER A 10 23.72 -30.53 -7.17
C SER A 10 22.67 -29.68 -6.46
N LEU A 11 23.06 -28.53 -5.90
CA LEU A 11 22.12 -27.43 -5.71
C LEU A 11 21.65 -27.03 -7.11
N GLY A 12 20.50 -27.56 -7.54
CA GLY A 12 19.79 -26.95 -8.65
C GLY A 12 19.38 -25.56 -8.19
N LEU A 13 20.01 -24.51 -8.73
CA LEU A 13 19.41 -23.18 -8.68
C LEU A 13 18.07 -23.32 -9.40
N ALA A 14 16.97 -23.31 -8.66
CA ALA A 14 15.67 -23.03 -9.25
C ALA A 14 15.80 -21.66 -9.93
N ALA A 15 15.56 -21.60 -11.24
CA ALA A 15 15.52 -20.33 -11.95
C ALA A 15 14.51 -19.42 -11.24
N ALA A 16 14.89 -18.16 -11.00
CA ALA A 16 14.02 -17.19 -10.35
C ALA A 16 12.75 -17.02 -11.19
N GLN A 17 11.63 -17.54 -10.67
CA GLN A 17 10.36 -17.49 -11.37
C GLN A 17 9.80 -16.07 -11.27
N ILE A 18 9.45 -15.45 -12.40
CA ILE A 18 8.76 -14.15 -12.44
C ILE A 18 7.44 -14.29 -11.68
N GLN A 19 7.12 -13.32 -10.84
CA GLN A 19 5.93 -13.39 -9.99
C GLN A 19 4.88 -12.43 -10.50
N LEU A 20 3.97 -12.94 -11.34
CA LEU A 20 2.92 -12.15 -11.99
C LEU A 20 1.69 -11.98 -11.09
N ARG A 21 1.07 -10.80 -11.24
CA ARG A 21 -0.18 -10.40 -10.63
C ARG A 21 -1.17 -9.85 -11.62
N ALA A 22 -2.44 -10.00 -11.30
CA ALA A 22 -3.52 -9.43 -12.07
C ALA A 22 -4.60 -8.89 -11.14
N GLN A 23 -5.04 -7.67 -11.40
CA GLN A 23 -6.14 -7.03 -10.70
C GLN A 23 -7.13 -6.46 -11.71
N LEU A 24 -8.38 -6.89 -11.61
CA LEU A 24 -9.45 -6.33 -12.42
C LEU A 24 -9.83 -4.93 -11.93
N PHE A 25 -10.11 -4.04 -12.87
CA PHE A 25 -10.58 -2.68 -12.61
C PHE A 25 -11.56 -2.21 -13.68
N GLN A 26 -12.27 -1.14 -13.36
CA GLN A 26 -13.21 -0.46 -14.23
C GLN A 26 -12.64 0.89 -14.68
N LEU A 27 -12.85 1.26 -15.94
CA LEU A 27 -12.61 2.62 -16.40
C LEU A 27 -13.76 3.53 -15.97
N LYS A 28 -13.44 4.77 -15.58
CA LYS A 28 -14.43 5.77 -15.19
C LYS A 28 -15.47 5.97 -16.31
N GLY A 29 -16.74 5.80 -15.94
CA GLY A 29 -17.88 5.88 -16.88
C GLY A 29 -18.23 4.56 -17.58
N GLY A 30 -17.45 3.50 -17.38
CA GLY A 30 -17.81 2.14 -17.79
C GLY A 30 -18.81 1.48 -16.85
N SER A 31 -19.48 0.43 -17.33
CA SER A 31 -20.40 -0.40 -16.53
C SER A 31 -19.78 -1.68 -16.01
N ASP A 32 -18.71 -2.18 -16.64
CA ASP A 32 -18.10 -3.47 -16.31
C ASP A 32 -16.73 -3.32 -15.65
N VAL A 33 -16.35 -4.31 -14.85
CA VAL A 33 -14.98 -4.48 -14.34
C VAL A 33 -14.25 -5.39 -15.33
N ASN A 34 -13.78 -4.77 -16.42
CA ASN A 34 -13.34 -5.50 -17.61
C ASN A 34 -11.98 -5.06 -18.15
N ASN A 35 -11.15 -4.49 -17.29
CA ASN A 35 -9.77 -4.13 -17.58
C ASN A 35 -8.91 -4.81 -16.53
N VAL A 36 -7.68 -5.17 -16.87
CA VAL A 36 -6.77 -5.84 -15.94
C VAL A 36 -5.46 -5.09 -15.86
N LYS A 37 -5.03 -4.81 -14.64
CA LYS A 37 -3.69 -4.30 -14.33
C LYS A 37 -2.81 -5.49 -13.98
N LEU A 38 -1.75 -5.65 -14.74
CA LEU A 38 -0.70 -6.64 -14.53
C LEU A 38 0.51 -5.97 -13.91
N ASN A 39 1.14 -6.65 -12.96
CA ASN A 39 2.42 -6.24 -12.39
C ASN A 39 3.25 -7.49 -12.06
N TRP A 40 4.56 -7.36 -12.08
CA TRP A 40 5.46 -8.45 -11.72
C TRP A 40 6.74 -7.93 -11.09
N GLY A 41 7.30 -8.68 -10.13
CA GLY A 41 8.63 -8.37 -9.61
C GLY A 41 9.68 -8.52 -10.71
N ALA A 42 10.43 -7.46 -11.01
CA ALA A 42 11.49 -7.50 -12.01
C ALA A 42 12.60 -8.49 -11.59
N VAL A 43 12.82 -9.53 -12.40
CA VAL A 43 13.85 -10.57 -12.11
C VAL A 43 15.18 -10.28 -12.78
N ALA A 44 15.21 -9.41 -13.79
CA ALA A 44 16.41 -8.93 -14.46
C ALA A 44 16.11 -7.64 -15.25
N PRO A 45 17.10 -6.74 -15.45
CA PRO A 45 16.97 -5.65 -16.40
C PRO A 45 16.75 -6.21 -17.81
N GLY A 46 15.77 -5.70 -18.55
CA GLY A 46 15.54 -6.11 -19.93
C GLY A 46 14.09 -5.98 -20.36
N THR A 47 13.78 -6.60 -21.50
CA THR A 47 12.43 -6.61 -22.08
C THR A 47 11.63 -7.78 -21.52
N TYR A 48 10.41 -7.49 -21.08
CA TYR A 48 9.37 -8.44 -20.71
C TYR A 48 8.40 -8.62 -21.87
N THR A 49 8.02 -9.86 -22.12
CA THR A 49 6.94 -10.22 -23.05
C THR A 49 5.70 -10.57 -22.24
N ILE A 50 4.62 -9.85 -22.50
CA ILE A 50 3.29 -10.13 -21.97
C ILE A 50 2.60 -11.09 -22.93
N GLU A 51 2.21 -12.25 -22.43
CA GLU A 51 1.47 -13.27 -23.17
C GLU A 51 0.03 -13.35 -22.64
N LYS A 52 -0.95 -13.49 -23.53
CA LYS A 52 -2.38 -13.55 -23.23
C LYS A 52 -3.05 -14.69 -24.01
N GLY A 53 -4.07 -15.32 -23.43
CA GLY A 53 -4.94 -16.27 -24.10
C GLY A 53 -6.26 -16.46 -23.38
N THR A 54 -7.22 -17.13 -24.02
CA THR A 54 -8.53 -17.50 -23.43
C THR A 54 -8.57 -18.97 -22.95
N ALA A 55 -7.47 -19.70 -23.12
CA ALA A 55 -7.27 -21.05 -22.61
C ALA A 55 -5.87 -21.17 -22.01
N SER A 56 -5.78 -21.78 -20.82
CA SER A 56 -4.50 -22.02 -20.14
C SER A 56 -3.54 -22.81 -21.04
N GLY A 57 -2.25 -22.44 -21.03
CA GLY A 57 -1.21 -23.04 -21.87
C GLY A 57 -1.22 -22.60 -23.34
N SER A 58 -2.25 -21.90 -23.81
CA SER A 58 -2.39 -21.46 -25.20
C SER A 58 -2.37 -19.93 -25.30
N LEU A 59 -1.20 -19.34 -25.06
CA LEU A 59 -1.00 -17.89 -25.01
C LEU A 59 -0.25 -17.38 -26.24
N THR A 60 -0.58 -16.17 -26.69
CA THR A 60 0.15 -15.42 -27.73
C THR A 60 0.72 -14.13 -27.14
N THR A 61 1.74 -13.57 -27.77
CA THR A 61 2.29 -12.27 -27.37
C THR A 61 1.23 -11.17 -27.55
N LEU A 62 0.91 -10.49 -26.45
CA LEU A 62 0.08 -9.30 -26.40
C LEU A 62 0.93 -8.05 -26.67
N ALA A 63 2.04 -7.92 -25.93
CA ALA A 63 2.91 -6.75 -25.96
C ALA A 63 4.30 -7.07 -25.40
N THR A 64 5.22 -6.13 -25.56
CA THR A 64 6.53 -6.13 -24.90
C THR A 64 6.75 -4.79 -24.20
N THR A 65 7.39 -4.80 -23.03
CA THR A 65 7.72 -3.60 -22.27
C THR A 65 9.06 -3.75 -21.56
N THR A 66 9.68 -2.65 -21.16
CA THR A 66 10.86 -2.65 -20.27
C THR A 66 10.49 -2.45 -18.80
N GLY A 67 9.31 -1.91 -18.51
CA GLY A 67 8.81 -1.74 -17.15
C GLY A 67 8.25 -3.03 -16.55
N ASP A 68 7.69 -2.92 -15.35
CA ASP A 68 7.18 -4.04 -14.54
C ASP A 68 5.65 -4.10 -14.44
N SER A 69 4.95 -3.27 -15.22
CA SER A 69 3.49 -3.25 -15.25
C SER A 69 2.92 -3.16 -16.66
N TRP A 70 1.68 -3.63 -16.82
CA TRP A 70 0.91 -3.53 -18.06
C TRP A 70 -0.59 -3.52 -17.80
N ASP A 71 -1.32 -2.58 -18.40
CA ASP A 71 -2.78 -2.60 -18.40
C ASP A 71 -3.30 -3.19 -19.72
N ASP A 72 -4.24 -4.13 -19.63
CA ASP A 72 -5.01 -4.64 -20.77
C ASP A 72 -6.48 -4.26 -20.61
N TYR A 73 -7.09 -3.77 -21.69
CA TYR A 73 -8.36 -3.04 -21.66
C TYR A 73 -9.44 -3.73 -22.48
N ASP A 74 -10.70 -3.37 -22.21
CA ASP A 74 -11.88 -3.75 -22.99
C ASP A 74 -12.07 -5.28 -23.13
N LEU A 75 -11.78 -6.03 -22.07
CA LEU A 75 -11.97 -7.47 -22.04
C LEU A 75 -13.46 -7.83 -22.10
N SER A 76 -13.80 -8.96 -22.72
CA SER A 76 -15.19 -9.42 -22.79
C SER A 76 -15.64 -10.08 -21.48
N VAL A 77 -16.76 -9.61 -20.92
CA VAL A 77 -17.45 -10.23 -19.78
C VAL A 77 -17.83 -11.68 -20.10
N GLY A 78 -17.65 -12.57 -19.13
CA GLY A 78 -17.94 -14.00 -19.28
C GLY A 78 -16.84 -14.81 -19.97
N THR A 79 -15.71 -14.19 -20.35
CA THR A 79 -14.52 -14.88 -20.86
C THR A 79 -13.41 -14.87 -19.83
N THR A 80 -12.87 -16.04 -19.47
CA THR A 80 -11.66 -16.11 -18.64
C THR A 80 -10.43 -15.87 -19.50
N TYR A 81 -9.58 -14.94 -19.07
CA TYR A 81 -8.30 -14.64 -19.69
C TYR A 81 -7.16 -15.14 -18.82
N TYR A 82 -6.11 -15.67 -19.47
CA TYR A 82 -4.89 -16.15 -18.85
C TYR A 82 -3.73 -15.28 -19.30
N TYR A 83 -2.87 -14.89 -18.36
CA TYR A 83 -1.69 -14.08 -18.61
C TYR A 83 -0.42 -14.77 -18.11
N ARG A 84 0.68 -14.55 -18.82
CA ARG A 84 2.02 -14.95 -18.41
C ARG A 84 3.03 -13.87 -18.79
N ILE A 85 4.01 -13.65 -17.93
CA ILE A 85 5.16 -12.80 -18.24
C ILE A 85 6.35 -13.69 -18.53
N SER A 86 7.10 -13.37 -19.57
CA SER A 86 8.38 -14.00 -19.87
C SER A 86 9.47 -12.97 -20.11
N SER A 87 10.69 -13.31 -19.71
CA SER A 87 11.90 -12.56 -20.03
C SER A 87 13.08 -13.52 -20.20
N SER A 88 14.27 -13.00 -20.44
CA SER A 88 15.50 -13.80 -20.41
C SER A 88 15.74 -14.48 -19.06
N GLY A 89 15.19 -13.93 -17.97
CA GLY A 89 15.30 -14.46 -16.61
C GLY A 89 14.34 -15.61 -16.30
N GLY A 90 13.35 -15.89 -17.13
CA GLY A 90 12.39 -16.98 -16.92
C GLY A 90 10.96 -16.63 -17.32
N LYS A 91 10.01 -17.43 -16.83
CA LYS A 91 8.58 -17.23 -17.04
C LYS A 91 7.83 -17.21 -15.71
N SER A 92 6.73 -16.47 -15.65
CA SER A 92 5.81 -16.55 -14.51
C SER A 92 4.93 -17.80 -14.59
N SER A 93 4.31 -18.15 -13.45
CA SER A 93 3.08 -18.93 -13.50
C SER A 93 2.00 -18.15 -14.26
N GLU A 94 1.02 -18.86 -14.83
CA GLU A 94 -0.16 -18.22 -15.39
C GLU A 94 -1.04 -17.67 -14.27
N VAL A 95 -1.60 -16.47 -14.49
CA VAL A 95 -2.68 -15.92 -13.67
C VAL A 95 -3.92 -15.77 -14.54
N SER A 96 -5.09 -16.06 -13.97
CA SER A 96 -6.37 -15.94 -14.68
C SER A 96 -7.23 -14.84 -14.08
N VAL A 97 -7.96 -14.12 -14.94
CA VAL A 97 -8.99 -13.16 -14.54
C VAL A 97 -10.27 -13.38 -15.34
N ALA A 98 -11.41 -13.12 -14.71
CA ALA A 98 -12.73 -13.22 -15.34
C ALA A 98 -13.46 -11.87 -15.21
N PRO A 99 -13.47 -11.04 -16.26
CA PRO A 99 -14.26 -9.81 -16.31
C PRO A 99 -15.73 -10.03 -15.98
N TYR A 100 -16.32 -9.10 -15.26
CA TYR A 100 -17.69 -9.20 -14.77
C TYR A 100 -18.39 -7.83 -14.74
N THR A 101 -19.73 -7.87 -14.78
CA THR A 101 -20.57 -6.71 -14.47
C THR A 101 -20.78 -6.66 -12.95
N PRO A 102 -20.37 -5.60 -12.25
CA PRO A 102 -20.58 -5.48 -10.82
C PRO A 102 -22.07 -5.41 -10.50
N LYS A 103 -22.51 -6.10 -9.44
CA LYS A 103 -23.89 -5.98 -8.94
C LYS A 103 -24.04 -4.70 -8.12
N ASP A 104 -25.28 -4.32 -7.82
CA ASP A 104 -25.56 -3.24 -6.86
C ASP A 104 -25.03 -3.56 -5.45
N GLY A 105 -24.93 -2.52 -4.61
CA GLY A 105 -24.58 -2.63 -3.19
C GLY A 105 -23.11 -2.41 -2.83
N TYR A 106 -22.30 -1.87 -3.74
CA TYR A 106 -20.95 -1.39 -3.40
C TYR A 106 -21.01 -0.01 -2.74
N ASP A 107 -20.30 0.14 -1.62
CA ASP A 107 -19.89 1.44 -1.11
C ASP A 107 -18.69 1.96 -1.92
N SER A 108 -18.35 3.23 -1.73
CA SER A 108 -17.27 3.91 -2.45
C SER A 108 -16.30 4.57 -1.48
N PHE A 109 -15.01 4.35 -1.72
CA PHE A 109 -13.91 5.05 -1.08
C PHE A 109 -13.26 5.97 -2.11
N ASP A 110 -13.23 7.27 -1.85
CA ASP A 110 -12.65 8.28 -2.74
C ASP A 110 -11.27 8.67 -2.24
N ASN A 111 -10.23 8.25 -2.96
CA ASN A 111 -8.82 8.54 -2.67
C ASN A 111 -8.42 9.97 -3.04
N THR A 112 -9.32 10.80 -3.57
CA THR A 112 -9.04 12.21 -3.91
C THR A 112 -9.52 13.20 -2.85
N LYS A 113 -10.31 12.75 -1.88
CA LYS A 113 -10.75 13.54 -0.71
C LYS A 113 -10.69 12.71 0.60
N PRO A 114 -11.06 13.26 1.77
CA PRO A 114 -11.23 12.45 2.99
C PRO A 114 -12.36 11.44 2.80
N SER A 115 -12.04 10.17 3.04
CA SER A 115 -12.95 9.03 2.98
C SER A 115 -12.63 8.10 4.14
N LEU A 116 -13.62 7.36 4.63
CA LEU A 116 -13.47 6.35 5.68
C LEU A 116 -14.02 5.03 5.17
N LEU A 117 -13.33 3.94 5.47
CA LEU A 117 -13.83 2.61 5.17
C LEU A 117 -14.99 2.28 6.11
N VAL A 118 -16.19 2.11 5.55
CA VAL A 118 -17.35 1.62 6.29
C VAL A 118 -17.07 0.18 6.74
N ASN A 119 -17.46 -0.15 7.97
CA ASN A 119 -17.24 -1.46 8.60
C ASN A 119 -15.79 -1.84 8.90
N ASN A 120 -14.89 -0.86 9.00
CA ASN A 120 -13.55 -1.16 9.41
C ASN A 120 -13.48 -1.69 10.86
N SER A 121 -12.76 -2.79 11.07
CA SER A 121 -12.45 -3.36 12.38
C SER A 121 -13.67 -3.66 13.27
N LEU A 122 -14.81 -4.00 12.65
CA LEU A 122 -16.03 -4.36 13.38
C LEU A 122 -16.02 -5.83 13.81
N ILE A 123 -16.51 -6.06 15.02
CA ILE A 123 -16.69 -7.40 15.59
C ILE A 123 -18.19 -7.72 15.58
N GLU A 124 -18.60 -8.73 14.81
CA GLU A 124 -20.01 -9.13 14.73
C GLU A 124 -20.36 -10.23 15.74
N ILE A 125 -21.39 -10.01 16.54
CA ILE A 125 -21.91 -10.96 17.52
C ILE A 125 -23.44 -10.95 17.48
N GLY A 126 -24.04 -12.05 17.03
CA GLY A 126 -25.50 -12.20 16.99
C GLY A 126 -26.21 -11.14 16.15
N GLY A 127 -25.59 -10.69 15.05
CA GLY A 127 -26.12 -9.63 14.18
C GLY A 127 -25.91 -8.20 14.69
N VAL A 128 -25.20 -8.02 15.81
CA VAL A 128 -24.78 -6.71 16.31
C VAL A 128 -23.30 -6.51 16.01
N LEU A 129 -22.97 -5.39 15.40
CA LEU A 129 -21.60 -4.98 15.11
C LEU A 129 -21.06 -4.11 16.23
N TYR A 130 -19.92 -4.49 16.79
CA TYR A 130 -19.22 -3.75 17.83
C TYR A 130 -18.02 -3.03 17.23
N ARG A 131 -17.84 -1.77 17.62
CA ARG A 131 -16.67 -0.95 17.31
C ARG A 131 -16.01 -0.51 18.61
N TYR A 132 -14.70 -0.72 18.69
CA TYR A 132 -13.88 -0.19 19.76
C TYR A 132 -13.00 0.95 19.23
N SER A 133 -12.83 2.00 20.01
CA SER A 133 -12.10 3.17 19.56
C SER A 133 -11.30 3.80 20.68
N TYR A 134 -10.04 4.14 20.38
CA TYR A 134 -9.24 5.03 21.21
C TYR A 134 -9.65 6.47 20.94
N ILE A 135 -10.11 7.18 21.97
CA ILE A 135 -10.52 8.57 21.89
C ILE A 135 -9.57 9.42 22.75
N PRO A 136 -8.68 10.23 22.14
CA PRO A 136 -7.79 11.11 22.88
C PRO A 136 -8.56 12.26 23.53
N GLN A 137 -8.29 12.54 24.80
CA GLN A 137 -8.89 13.60 25.62
C GLN A 137 -7.80 14.32 26.42
N ARG A 138 -6.77 14.84 25.73
CA ARG A 138 -5.51 15.29 26.33
C ARG A 138 -5.71 16.08 27.64
N PRO A 139 -5.02 15.71 28.74
CA PRO A 139 -3.96 14.69 28.83
C PRO A 139 -4.47 13.25 28.92
N ASP A 140 -5.78 13.05 29.04
CA ASP A 140 -6.42 11.75 29.25
C ASP A 140 -6.79 11.08 27.91
N PHE A 141 -7.34 9.87 28.01
CA PHE A 141 -8.00 9.16 26.92
C PHE A 141 -9.03 8.19 27.48
N ILE A 142 -9.93 7.75 26.60
CA ILE A 142 -10.87 6.65 26.86
C ILE A 142 -10.85 5.66 25.70
N ILE A 143 -11.11 4.40 26.00
CA ILE A 143 -11.52 3.39 25.03
C ILE A 143 -13.03 3.28 25.10
N THR A 144 -13.70 3.44 23.97
CA THR A 144 -15.16 3.35 23.87
C THR A 144 -15.60 2.12 23.11
N GLU A 145 -16.71 1.53 23.53
CA GLU A 145 -17.50 0.55 22.79
C GLU A 145 -18.73 1.23 22.20
N SER A 146 -18.94 1.12 20.89
CA SER A 146 -20.16 1.51 20.20
C SER A 146 -20.75 0.30 19.48
N THR A 147 -22.07 0.29 19.27
CA THR A 147 -22.74 -0.79 18.54
C THR A 147 -23.47 -0.27 17.31
N SER A 148 -23.71 -1.15 16.34
CA SER A 148 -24.47 -0.86 15.12
C SER A 148 -25.18 -2.12 14.62
N THR A 149 -26.28 -1.95 13.89
CA THR A 149 -26.99 -3.03 13.19
C THR A 149 -26.80 -2.98 11.68
N ASP A 150 -26.35 -1.85 11.14
CA ASP A 150 -26.14 -1.63 9.70
C ASP A 150 -24.67 -1.37 9.35
N GLY A 151 -23.81 -1.20 10.37
CA GLY A 151 -22.41 -0.91 10.23
C GLY A 151 -22.09 0.53 9.81
N LYS A 152 -23.12 1.37 9.67
CA LYS A 152 -23.04 2.76 9.21
C LYS A 152 -23.39 3.73 10.34
N THR A 153 -24.47 3.43 11.05
CA THR A 153 -24.98 4.23 12.16
C THR A 153 -24.60 3.55 13.47
N PHE A 154 -23.82 4.24 14.30
CA PHE A 154 -23.36 3.72 15.59
C PHE A 154 -24.05 4.41 16.75
N THR A 155 -24.28 3.68 17.84
CA THR A 155 -24.65 4.26 19.13
C THR A 155 -23.52 5.16 19.65
N ASP A 156 -23.88 6.06 20.57
CA ASP A 156 -22.88 6.75 21.38
C ASP A 156 -21.95 5.74 22.06
N GLY A 157 -20.67 6.10 22.17
CA GLY A 157 -19.64 5.25 22.73
C GLY A 157 -19.75 5.16 24.26
N VAL A 158 -19.80 3.96 24.79
CA VAL A 158 -19.71 3.68 26.23
C VAL A 158 -18.24 3.49 26.59
N THR A 159 -17.74 4.20 27.60
CA THR A 159 -16.36 4.01 28.06
C THR A 159 -16.20 2.63 28.69
N VAL A 160 -15.29 1.82 28.14
CA VAL A 160 -14.97 0.48 28.64
C VAL A 160 -13.62 0.42 29.36
N LEU A 161 -12.68 1.31 29.02
CA LEU A 161 -11.39 1.45 29.69
C LEU A 161 -10.97 2.92 29.68
N ASP A 162 -10.32 3.38 30.74
CA ASP A 162 -9.87 4.77 30.85
C ASP A 162 -8.36 4.89 31.11
N SER A 163 -7.83 6.07 30.78
CA SER A 163 -6.44 6.44 31.06
C SER A 163 -6.07 6.33 32.53
N LYS A 164 -6.98 6.63 33.47
CA LYS A 164 -6.69 6.50 34.91
C LYS A 164 -6.32 5.07 35.29
N THR A 165 -7.04 4.10 34.76
CA THR A 165 -6.79 2.67 34.98
C THR A 165 -5.48 2.23 34.35
N VAL A 166 -5.24 2.60 33.09
CA VAL A 166 -4.03 2.22 32.35
C VAL A 166 -2.78 2.87 32.94
N CYS A 167 -2.79 4.20 33.07
CA CYS A 167 -1.65 5.02 33.45
C CYS A 167 -1.26 4.84 34.93
N ALA A 168 -2.16 4.35 35.79
CA ALA A 168 -1.83 4.01 37.18
C ALA A 168 -0.70 2.98 37.29
N SER A 169 -0.56 2.08 36.30
CA SER A 169 0.48 1.05 36.27
C SER A 169 1.90 1.61 36.17
N ILE A 170 2.07 2.78 35.52
CA ILE A 170 3.35 3.47 35.38
C ILE A 170 3.49 4.70 36.28
N LYS A 171 2.43 5.04 37.03
CA LYS A 171 2.35 6.18 37.97
C LYS A 171 2.58 7.55 37.32
N GLU A 172 2.25 7.68 36.03
CA GLU A 172 2.45 8.88 35.22
C GLU A 172 1.38 8.97 34.13
N PRO A 173 0.99 10.17 33.68
CA PRO A 173 0.16 10.32 32.49
C PRO A 173 0.77 9.61 31.27
N CYS A 174 -0.07 8.92 30.52
CA CYS A 174 0.32 8.04 29.44
C CYS A 174 -0.59 8.20 28.22
N HIS A 175 -0.13 7.72 27.07
CA HIS A 175 -0.94 7.59 25.86
C HIS A 175 -0.72 6.21 25.23
N LEU A 176 -1.66 5.83 24.37
CA LEU A 176 -1.62 4.60 23.60
C LEU A 176 -1.53 4.93 22.11
N GLU A 177 -0.77 4.13 21.39
CA GLU A 177 -0.68 4.17 19.93
C GLU A 177 -0.93 2.76 19.37
N ARG A 178 -1.39 2.70 18.11
CA ARG A 178 -1.67 1.43 17.38
C ARG A 178 -2.52 0.44 18.18
N THR A 179 -3.61 0.94 18.76
CA THR A 179 -4.56 0.11 19.50
C THR A 179 -5.27 -0.86 18.56
N THR A 180 -5.06 -2.15 18.79
CA THR A 180 -5.78 -3.24 18.10
C THR A 180 -6.89 -3.77 19.00
N PHE A 181 -7.96 -4.31 18.40
CA PHE A 181 -9.06 -4.96 19.13
C PHE A 181 -9.45 -6.24 18.40
N VAL A 182 -9.23 -7.40 19.02
CA VAL A 182 -9.48 -8.69 18.38
C VAL A 182 -10.30 -9.59 19.28
N ARG A 183 -11.35 -10.19 18.73
CA ARG A 183 -12.21 -11.13 19.45
C ARG A 183 -11.54 -12.50 19.53
N HIS A 184 -11.43 -13.02 20.74
CA HIS A 184 -10.98 -14.38 20.98
C HIS A 184 -12.07 -15.38 20.56
N PRO A 185 -11.78 -16.39 19.71
CA PRO A 185 -12.79 -17.25 19.11
C PRO A 185 -13.51 -18.15 20.13
N THR A 186 -12.82 -18.62 21.17
CA THR A 186 -13.40 -19.52 22.19
C THR A 186 -14.02 -18.80 23.38
N THR A 187 -13.34 -17.83 23.99
CA THR A 187 -13.87 -17.10 25.16
C THR A 187 -14.91 -16.06 24.75
N GLY A 188 -14.85 -15.56 23.51
CA GLY A 188 -15.70 -14.48 23.01
C GLY A 188 -15.34 -13.10 23.54
N GLU A 189 -14.35 -12.99 24.43
CA GLU A 189 -13.82 -11.71 24.90
C GLU A 189 -13.09 -10.97 23.78
N VAL A 190 -13.03 -9.65 23.88
CA VAL A 190 -12.21 -8.81 23.02
C VAL A 190 -10.94 -8.47 23.76
N VAL A 191 -9.81 -8.67 23.10
CA VAL A 191 -8.47 -8.38 23.62
C VAL A 191 -7.93 -7.17 22.88
N MET A 192 -7.42 -6.22 23.65
CA MET A 192 -6.69 -5.05 23.16
C MET A 192 -5.21 -5.22 23.37
N TRP A 193 -4.43 -4.87 22.35
CA TRP A 193 -2.99 -4.63 22.45
C TRP A 193 -2.65 -3.26 21.90
N ALA A 194 -1.68 -2.59 22.50
CA ALA A 194 -1.25 -1.26 22.11
C ALA A 194 0.21 -1.00 22.51
N HIS A 195 0.83 -0.02 21.86
CA HIS A 195 2.07 0.62 22.31
C HIS A 195 1.72 1.68 23.36
N LEU A 196 2.46 1.71 24.47
CA LEU A 196 2.30 2.65 25.57
C LEU A 196 3.56 3.48 25.79
N GLU A 197 3.36 4.79 25.95
CA GLU A 197 4.38 5.77 26.34
C GLU A 197 3.84 6.72 27.41
N ASN A 198 4.74 7.36 28.15
CA ASN A 198 4.36 8.49 29.00
C ASN A 198 4.31 9.80 28.17
N LEU A 199 3.70 10.84 28.73
CA LEU A 199 3.58 12.12 28.02
C LEU A 199 4.90 12.92 27.92
N ARG A 200 6.02 12.42 28.47
CA ARG A 200 7.33 13.11 28.39
C ARG A 200 8.13 12.73 27.15
N GLY A 201 7.83 11.61 26.52
CA GLY A 201 8.47 11.16 25.29
C GLY A 201 8.44 9.64 25.11
N TYR A 202 9.16 9.16 24.10
CA TYR A 202 9.13 7.76 23.63
C TYR A 202 10.18 6.85 24.32
N GLY A 203 10.40 7.10 25.61
CA GLY A 203 11.44 6.45 26.40
C GLY A 203 11.00 5.14 27.05
N LEU A 204 9.69 4.89 27.21
CA LEU A 204 9.19 3.67 27.83
C LEU A 204 9.22 2.51 26.85
N GLY A 205 8.65 2.68 25.65
CA GLY A 205 8.54 1.63 24.63
C GLY A 205 7.92 0.35 25.19
N GLN A 206 6.72 0.43 25.75
CA GLN A 206 6.05 -0.70 26.38
C GLN A 206 4.87 -1.20 25.54
N ALA A 207 4.58 -2.49 25.62
CA ALA A 207 3.32 -3.05 25.15
C ALA A 207 2.31 -3.06 26.29
N ALA A 208 1.05 -2.78 26.00
CA ALA A 208 -0.05 -2.76 26.96
C ALA A 208 -1.19 -3.65 26.48
N SER A 209 -1.79 -4.44 27.39
CA SER A 209 -2.92 -5.30 27.07
C SER A 209 -4.11 -5.13 28.03
N ALA A 210 -5.31 -5.29 27.48
CA ALA A 210 -6.57 -5.29 28.21
C ALA A 210 -7.56 -6.27 27.56
N HIS A 211 -8.59 -6.67 28.28
CA HIS A 211 -9.66 -7.47 27.69
C HIS A 211 -11.01 -7.23 28.37
N GLY A 212 -12.09 -7.59 27.68
CA GLY A 212 -13.41 -7.62 28.28
C GLY A 212 -14.46 -8.30 27.41
N THR A 213 -15.59 -8.61 28.02
CA THR A 213 -16.73 -9.18 27.30
C THR A 213 -17.54 -8.05 26.64
N PRO A 214 -17.84 -8.14 25.32
CA PRO A 214 -18.67 -7.17 24.61
C PRO A 214 -20.00 -6.88 25.33
N GLY A 215 -20.34 -5.60 25.49
CA GLY A 215 -21.55 -5.15 26.19
C GLY A 215 -21.54 -5.32 27.71
N LYS A 216 -20.39 -5.66 28.32
CA LYS A 216 -20.26 -5.95 29.77
C LYS A 216 -19.14 -5.14 30.46
N GLY A 217 -18.85 -3.93 29.98
CA GLY A 217 -17.85 -3.06 30.61
C GLY A 217 -18.09 -2.84 32.12
N PRO A 218 -17.04 -2.46 32.89
CA PRO A 218 -15.70 -2.06 32.43
C PRO A 218 -14.79 -3.24 32.06
N TRP A 219 -13.76 -2.97 31.27
CA TRP A 219 -12.71 -3.91 30.88
C TRP A 219 -11.65 -4.08 31.96
N THR A 220 -10.94 -5.21 31.89
CA THR A 220 -9.80 -5.50 32.76
C THR A 220 -8.51 -5.10 32.06
N PHE A 221 -7.77 -4.16 32.66
CA PHE A 221 -6.39 -3.87 32.24
C PHE A 221 -5.45 -4.92 32.82
N VAL A 222 -4.72 -5.62 31.96
CA VAL A 222 -3.85 -6.73 32.36
C VAL A 222 -2.51 -6.20 32.84
N GLY A 223 -1.97 -5.22 32.12
CA GLY A 223 -0.73 -4.55 32.48
C GLY A 223 0.04 -4.03 31.28
N THR A 224 1.23 -3.51 31.57
CA THR A 224 2.17 -3.03 30.55
C THR A 224 3.60 -3.40 30.90
N SER A 225 4.40 -3.73 29.89
CA SER A 225 5.82 -4.07 30.07
C SER A 225 6.59 -3.97 28.76
N ARG A 226 7.93 -4.00 28.85
CA ARG A 226 8.81 -4.29 27.72
C ARG A 226 8.80 -5.80 27.45
N PRO A 227 8.25 -6.29 26.33
CA PRO A 227 8.18 -7.73 26.04
C PRO A 227 9.55 -8.39 26.13
N LEU A 228 9.73 -9.27 27.12
CA LEU A 228 11.01 -9.97 27.38
C LEU A 228 12.22 -9.03 27.53
N GLY A 229 12.00 -7.78 27.95
CA GLY A 229 13.03 -6.76 28.13
C GLY A 229 13.32 -5.90 26.89
N HIS A 230 12.73 -6.20 25.73
CA HIS A 230 12.84 -5.39 24.52
C HIS A 230 11.88 -4.20 24.56
N ASP A 231 12.31 -3.05 24.04
CA ASP A 231 11.37 -1.98 23.72
C ASP A 231 10.36 -2.45 22.67
N SER A 232 9.14 -1.93 22.75
CA SER A 232 8.02 -2.22 21.86
C SER A 232 7.38 -0.90 21.47
N ARG A 233 7.54 -0.50 20.21
CA ARG A 233 6.88 0.69 19.64
C ARG A 233 5.75 0.27 18.72
N ASP A 234 5.73 0.80 17.51
CA ASP A 234 4.79 0.44 16.45
C ASP A 234 4.55 -1.07 16.40
N CYS A 235 3.30 -1.46 16.63
CA CYS A 235 2.90 -2.84 16.85
C CYS A 235 1.69 -3.28 16.04
N ALA A 236 1.52 -4.60 15.94
CA ALA A 236 0.36 -5.26 15.36
C ALA A 236 0.03 -6.54 16.12
N PHE A 237 -1.26 -6.87 16.14
CA PHE A 237 -1.78 -8.14 16.64
C PHE A 237 -2.15 -9.04 15.45
N PHE A 238 -1.79 -10.32 15.52
CA PHE A 238 -2.18 -11.31 14.53
C PHE A 238 -2.69 -12.58 15.21
N ALA A 239 -4.00 -12.87 15.05
CA ALA A 239 -4.57 -14.18 15.39
C ALA A 239 -4.41 -15.11 14.19
N ASP A 240 -3.75 -16.25 14.41
CA ASP A 240 -3.58 -17.28 13.39
C ASP A 240 -4.86 -18.10 13.21
N ASP A 241 -5.01 -18.71 12.04
CA ASP A 241 -6.12 -19.60 11.69
C ASP A 241 -5.85 -21.07 12.04
N ASP A 242 -4.85 -21.31 12.90
CA ASP A 242 -4.47 -22.65 13.33
C ASP A 242 -5.49 -23.26 14.31
N ALA A 243 -5.44 -24.59 14.46
CA ALA A 243 -6.34 -25.31 15.35
C ALA A 243 -6.10 -25.00 16.85
N GLN A 244 -4.99 -24.34 17.19
CA GLN A 244 -4.64 -23.95 18.55
C GLN A 244 -5.14 -22.54 18.89
N ASN A 245 -5.64 -21.79 17.91
CA ASN A 245 -5.90 -20.35 18.00
C ASN A 245 -4.67 -19.59 18.50
N SER A 246 -3.48 -19.92 17.98
CA SER A 246 -2.27 -19.17 18.33
C SER A 246 -2.44 -17.71 17.94
N ALA A 247 -1.90 -16.80 18.76
CA ALA A 247 -1.80 -15.39 18.40
C ALA A 247 -0.38 -14.88 18.62
N TYR A 248 -0.05 -13.84 17.86
CA TYR A 248 1.26 -13.25 17.83
C TYR A 248 1.15 -11.73 17.95
N PHE A 249 2.10 -11.14 18.66
CA PHE A 249 2.28 -9.70 18.75
C PHE A 249 3.56 -9.31 18.04
N PHE A 250 3.44 -8.41 17.07
CA PHE A 250 4.55 -7.85 16.33
C PHE A 250 4.85 -6.47 16.89
N SER A 251 6.12 -6.12 17.05
CA SER A 251 6.49 -4.75 17.41
C SER A 251 7.86 -4.37 16.89
N SER A 252 8.02 -3.09 16.59
CA SER A 252 9.29 -2.46 16.29
C SER A 252 10.10 -2.35 17.59
N THR A 253 11.34 -2.82 17.56
CA THR A 253 12.23 -3.00 18.72
C THR A 253 13.64 -2.53 18.40
N ASN A 254 14.53 -2.57 19.40
CA ASN A 254 15.91 -2.11 19.28
C ASN A 254 15.96 -0.65 18.75
N VAL A 255 15.12 0.20 19.33
CA VAL A 255 14.94 1.60 18.95
C VAL A 255 14.48 1.76 17.49
N ASN A 256 13.39 1.06 17.10
CA ASN A 256 12.84 1.03 15.74
C ASN A 256 13.84 0.53 14.68
N THR A 257 14.74 -0.38 15.05
CA THR A 257 15.75 -0.94 14.14
C THR A 257 15.34 -2.31 13.61
N ASP A 258 14.76 -3.13 14.48
CA ASP A 258 14.40 -4.52 14.24
C ASP A 258 12.90 -4.75 14.48
N MET A 259 12.34 -5.84 13.96
CA MET A 259 10.95 -6.24 14.20
C MET A 259 10.91 -7.58 14.93
N ASN A 260 10.36 -7.61 16.14
CA ASN A 260 10.19 -8.85 16.90
C ASN A 260 8.77 -9.41 16.74
N ILE A 261 8.68 -10.74 16.64
CA ILE A 261 7.44 -11.52 16.68
C ILE A 261 7.40 -12.26 18.01
N TYR A 262 6.38 -12.01 18.81
CA TYR A 262 6.17 -12.67 20.09
C TYR A 262 4.96 -13.59 20.01
N LYS A 263 5.06 -14.77 20.63
CA LYS A 263 3.90 -15.63 20.85
C LYS A 263 3.13 -15.15 22.07
N LEU A 264 1.81 -15.12 21.96
CA LEU A 264 0.90 -14.79 23.05
C LEU A 264 0.39 -16.02 23.79
N SER A 265 -0.04 -15.81 25.03
CA SER A 265 -0.70 -16.83 25.85
C SER A 265 -1.99 -17.31 25.22
N GLN A 266 -2.50 -18.46 25.68
CA GLN A 266 -3.72 -19.06 25.12
C GLN A 266 -4.96 -18.16 25.20
N ASP A 267 -5.03 -17.25 26.18
CA ASP A 267 -6.08 -16.24 26.33
C ASP A 267 -5.74 -14.90 25.61
N TRP A 268 -4.60 -14.86 24.91
CA TRP A 268 -4.04 -13.73 24.17
C TRP A 268 -3.68 -12.50 25.01
N THR A 269 -3.64 -12.59 26.34
CA THR A 269 -3.45 -11.41 27.21
C THR A 269 -1.98 -11.14 27.60
N LYS A 270 -1.07 -12.11 27.40
CA LYS A 270 0.34 -12.01 27.84
C LYS A 270 1.32 -12.50 26.77
N ILE A 271 2.55 -11.99 26.81
CA ILE A 271 3.68 -12.48 26.01
C ILE A 271 4.25 -13.75 26.65
N GLU A 272 4.40 -14.82 25.87
CA GLU A 272 5.00 -16.09 26.34
C GLU A 272 6.47 -16.24 25.92
N SER A 273 6.78 -15.97 24.66
CA SER A 273 8.12 -16.22 24.10
C SER A 273 8.39 -15.36 22.87
N LEU A 274 9.67 -15.14 22.57
CA LEU A 274 10.13 -14.57 21.31
C LEU A 274 10.15 -15.68 20.25
N VAL A 275 9.43 -15.48 19.16
CA VAL A 275 9.34 -16.42 18.02
C VAL A 275 10.44 -16.14 17.02
N ALA A 276 10.58 -14.88 16.61
CA ALA A 276 11.58 -14.47 15.64
C ALA A 276 11.92 -12.98 15.78
N THR A 277 13.10 -12.60 15.29
CA THR A 277 13.46 -11.21 15.00
C THR A 277 13.71 -11.12 13.50
N ILE A 278 12.90 -10.32 12.81
CA ILE A 278 12.93 -10.11 11.36
C ILE A 278 13.25 -8.65 11.04
N ALA A 279 13.43 -8.33 9.74
CA ALA A 279 13.78 -6.98 9.27
C ALA A 279 14.96 -6.34 10.05
N LYS A 280 15.97 -7.14 10.42
CA LYS A 280 17.08 -6.70 11.27
C LYS A 280 17.87 -5.56 10.63
N GLY A 281 18.03 -4.45 11.34
CA GLY A 281 18.73 -3.27 10.83
C GLY A 281 18.00 -2.53 9.71
N GLN A 282 16.76 -2.90 9.38
CA GLN A 282 16.04 -2.36 8.22
C GLN A 282 15.14 -1.16 8.58
N HIS A 283 15.02 -0.83 9.87
CA HIS A 283 14.26 0.31 10.36
C HIS A 283 12.83 0.34 9.83
N ARG A 284 12.09 -0.75 10.08
CA ARG A 284 10.68 -0.90 9.68
C ARG A 284 9.74 -0.58 10.84
N GLU A 285 8.67 0.14 10.55
CA GLU A 285 7.59 0.51 11.47
C GLU A 285 6.22 0.25 10.83
N ALA A 286 5.13 0.59 11.53
CA ALA A 286 3.76 0.39 11.07
C ALA A 286 3.44 -1.04 10.58
N PRO A 287 3.72 -2.10 11.36
CA PRO A 287 3.49 -3.46 10.89
C PRO A 287 2.00 -3.71 10.63
N SER A 288 1.69 -4.38 9.52
CA SER A 288 0.38 -4.98 9.27
C SER A 288 0.56 -6.41 8.80
N VAL A 289 -0.08 -7.35 9.50
CA VAL A 289 0.18 -8.78 9.34
C VAL A 289 -1.10 -9.51 8.97
N LEU A 290 -0.99 -10.38 7.97
CA LEU A 290 -2.06 -11.28 7.57
C LEU A 290 -1.51 -12.58 7.01
N LYS A 291 -2.38 -13.57 6.90
CA LYS A 291 -2.08 -14.86 6.28
C LYS A 291 -3.08 -15.11 5.15
N VAL A 292 -2.56 -15.43 3.97
CA VAL A 292 -3.33 -15.71 2.76
C VAL A 292 -2.86 -17.02 2.18
N ASP A 293 -3.76 -17.99 2.05
CA ASP A 293 -3.50 -19.34 1.52
C ASP A 293 -2.30 -20.07 2.16
N GLY A 294 -2.09 -19.85 3.47
CA GLY A 294 -0.99 -20.45 4.22
C GLY A 294 0.33 -19.68 4.16
N THR A 295 0.38 -18.53 3.48
CA THR A 295 1.54 -17.64 3.45
C THR A 295 1.28 -16.42 4.32
N TYR A 296 2.18 -16.13 5.25
CA TYR A 296 2.22 -14.92 6.06
C TYR A 296 2.80 -13.76 5.25
N TYR A 297 2.22 -12.58 5.43
CA TYR A 297 2.68 -11.32 4.87
C TYR A 297 2.81 -10.31 6.00
N LEU A 298 3.93 -9.59 6.03
CA LEU A 298 4.13 -8.40 6.85
C LEU A 298 4.32 -7.21 5.91
N PHE A 299 3.37 -6.29 5.92
CA PHE A 299 3.52 -4.97 5.31
C PHE A 299 4.09 -4.02 6.35
N ALA A 300 5.04 -3.20 5.96
CA ALA A 300 5.68 -2.25 6.86
C ALA A 300 6.25 -1.07 6.09
N SER A 301 6.31 0.09 6.76
CA SER A 301 6.91 1.30 6.22
C SER A 301 8.30 1.54 6.82
N PRO A 302 9.18 2.32 6.18
CA PRO A 302 10.35 2.89 6.82
C PRO A 302 9.98 3.77 8.02
N ALA A 303 10.81 3.73 9.07
CA ALA A 303 10.75 4.69 10.17
C ALA A 303 11.22 6.09 9.75
N ALA A 304 10.36 6.79 9.00
CA ALA A 304 10.68 8.06 8.33
C ALA A 304 9.75 9.23 8.73
N GLY A 305 8.96 9.07 9.80
CA GLY A 305 8.06 10.11 10.30
C GLY A 305 6.82 10.28 9.44
N TRP A 306 6.39 11.52 9.20
CA TRP A 306 5.06 11.80 8.62
C TRP A 306 5.01 11.84 7.09
N TYR A 307 6.15 12.01 6.43
CA TYR A 307 6.19 12.12 4.97
C TYR A 307 5.89 10.78 4.29
N PRO A 308 5.45 10.79 3.03
CA PRO A 308 5.31 9.56 2.26
C PRO A 308 6.62 8.76 2.25
N SER A 309 6.51 7.45 2.09
CA SER A 309 7.66 6.56 2.11
C SER A 309 7.51 5.40 1.15
N THR A 310 8.64 4.79 0.78
CA THR A 310 8.63 3.59 -0.06
C THR A 310 8.03 2.42 0.72
N PRO A 311 6.90 1.87 0.27
CA PRO A 311 6.24 0.76 0.96
C PRO A 311 7.02 -0.52 0.73
N SER A 312 6.97 -1.41 1.70
CA SER A 312 7.65 -2.69 1.61
C SER A 312 6.84 -3.80 2.27
N TYR A 313 7.05 -5.02 1.81
CA TYR A 313 6.53 -6.20 2.50
C TYR A 313 7.56 -7.32 2.55
N MET A 314 7.37 -8.22 3.52
CA MET A 314 8.04 -9.50 3.63
C MET A 314 6.98 -10.60 3.63
N SER A 315 7.38 -11.81 3.26
CA SER A 315 6.51 -12.98 3.32
C SER A 315 7.23 -14.24 3.75
N SER A 316 6.49 -15.16 4.37
CA SER A 316 6.97 -16.48 4.79
C SER A 316 5.85 -17.52 4.76
N ASN A 317 6.20 -18.80 4.59
CA ASN A 317 5.26 -19.92 4.82
C ASN A 317 5.32 -20.47 6.24
N ASP A 318 6.18 -19.91 7.10
CA ASP A 318 6.34 -20.26 8.51
C ASP A 318 6.54 -18.97 9.31
N ILE A 319 5.72 -18.75 10.35
CA ILE A 319 5.77 -17.55 11.19
C ILE A 319 7.15 -17.37 11.86
N ALA A 320 7.84 -18.47 12.16
CA ALA A 320 9.09 -18.46 12.91
C ALA A 320 10.34 -18.29 12.04
N ASN A 321 10.29 -18.69 10.76
CA ASN A 321 11.48 -18.78 9.91
C ASN A 321 11.14 -18.55 8.44
N GLY A 322 12.15 -18.38 7.58
CA GLY A 322 11.93 -18.36 6.13
C GLY A 322 11.30 -17.08 5.56
N TRP A 323 11.26 -16.01 6.37
CA TRP A 323 10.90 -14.69 5.90
C TRP A 323 11.84 -14.23 4.78
N SER A 324 11.25 -13.83 3.66
CA SER A 324 11.98 -13.26 2.52
C SER A 324 12.59 -11.90 2.84
N ASP A 325 13.54 -11.45 2.02
CA ASP A 325 14.01 -10.06 2.03
C ASP A 325 12.85 -9.08 1.80
N LEU A 326 13.03 -7.82 2.19
CA LEU A 326 12.06 -6.76 1.91
C LEU A 326 11.88 -6.57 0.40
N LYS A 327 10.62 -6.51 -0.02
CA LYS A 327 10.22 -6.29 -1.41
C LYS A 327 9.45 -4.99 -1.52
N SER A 328 9.81 -4.14 -2.47
CA SER A 328 9.02 -2.97 -2.87
C SER A 328 7.65 -3.40 -3.41
N ILE A 329 6.68 -2.49 -3.37
CA ILE A 329 5.30 -2.74 -3.81
C ILE A 329 4.60 -1.43 -4.19
N GLY A 330 3.70 -1.44 -5.17
CA GLY A 330 2.98 -0.22 -5.54
C GLY A 330 3.90 0.78 -6.24
N ASN A 331 4.14 1.96 -5.66
CA ASN A 331 5.13 2.91 -6.17
C ASN A 331 6.14 3.35 -5.10
N VAL A 332 7.19 4.08 -5.49
CA VAL A 332 8.27 4.56 -4.60
C VAL A 332 7.83 5.44 -3.42
N ALA A 333 6.57 5.88 -3.37
CA ALA A 333 6.05 6.85 -2.42
C ALA A 333 4.75 6.40 -1.72
N THR A 334 4.34 5.13 -1.85
CA THR A 334 3.00 4.65 -1.45
C THR A 334 1.89 5.59 -1.95
N TYR A 335 2.05 6.11 -3.17
CA TYR A 335 1.17 7.08 -3.79
C TYR A 335 0.95 8.36 -2.96
N ALA A 336 2.01 8.86 -2.31
CA ALA A 336 2.01 10.00 -1.37
C ALA A 336 1.36 9.69 0.00
N ALA A 337 1.57 8.47 0.50
CA ALA A 337 1.15 7.99 1.82
C ALA A 337 2.25 7.14 2.49
N GLN A 338 1.93 6.58 3.64
CA GLN A 338 2.70 5.56 4.35
C GLN A 338 1.87 4.26 4.36
N SER A 339 2.51 3.10 4.32
CA SER A 339 1.78 1.84 4.52
C SER A 339 1.04 1.86 5.87
N GLY A 340 -0.22 1.44 5.85
CA GLY A 340 -1.03 1.27 7.06
C GLY A 340 -1.61 -0.14 7.14
N GLU A 341 -2.79 -0.27 7.74
CA GLU A 341 -3.41 -1.57 7.99
C GLU A 341 -3.98 -2.20 6.71
N VAL A 342 -3.81 -3.52 6.56
CA VAL A 342 -4.44 -4.32 5.51
C VAL A 342 -5.68 -5.00 6.07
N HIS A 343 -6.84 -4.61 5.55
CA HIS A 343 -8.14 -5.13 5.96
C HIS A 343 -8.67 -6.14 4.96
N LYS A 344 -9.36 -7.15 5.47
CA LYS A 344 -10.11 -8.11 4.67
C LYS A 344 -11.54 -7.59 4.46
N VAL A 345 -11.97 -7.51 3.21
CA VAL A 345 -13.34 -7.17 2.81
C VAL A 345 -13.90 -8.34 2.01
N GLY A 346 -14.80 -9.12 2.63
CA GLY A 346 -15.22 -10.41 2.09
C GLY A 346 -14.01 -11.35 1.96
N ASN A 347 -13.63 -11.73 0.73
CA ASN A 347 -12.45 -12.56 0.46
C ASN A 347 -11.27 -11.79 -0.17
N GLN A 348 -11.41 -10.48 -0.40
CA GLN A 348 -10.36 -9.63 -0.95
C GLN A 348 -9.80 -8.70 0.13
N TYR A 349 -8.70 -8.02 -0.19
CA TYR A 349 -7.94 -7.25 0.79
C TYR A 349 -7.74 -5.81 0.31
N LEU A 350 -7.72 -4.88 1.25
CA LEU A 350 -7.55 -3.45 1.03
C LEU A 350 -6.53 -2.92 2.04
N MET A 351 -5.48 -2.27 1.57
CA MET A 351 -4.61 -1.48 2.44
C MET A 351 -5.25 -0.10 2.64
N LEU A 352 -5.37 0.34 3.88
CA LEU A 352 -5.62 1.72 4.25
C LEU A 352 -4.28 2.38 4.55
N ALA A 353 -3.72 3.05 3.55
CA ALA A 353 -2.43 3.74 3.66
C ALA A 353 -2.63 5.14 4.24
N ASP A 354 -1.85 5.50 5.25
CA ASP A 354 -2.00 6.76 5.98
C ASP A 354 -1.31 7.92 5.28
N ARG A 355 -2.05 9.00 5.03
CA ARG A 355 -1.53 10.27 4.54
C ARG A 355 -1.60 11.32 5.63
N TRP A 356 -0.50 11.44 6.38
CA TRP A 356 -0.35 12.35 7.53
C TRP A 356 -0.13 13.81 7.14
N SER A 357 -0.84 14.32 6.14
CA SER A 357 -0.51 15.59 5.50
C SER A 357 -0.70 16.83 6.38
N ALA A 358 -1.44 16.74 7.50
CA ALA A 358 -1.49 17.80 8.50
C ALA A 358 -0.14 18.00 9.24
N ASN A 359 0.73 16.99 9.28
CA ASN A 359 2.03 17.01 9.97
C ASN A 359 3.21 17.32 9.04
N TRP A 360 2.96 17.55 7.75
CA TRP A 360 3.99 17.96 6.79
C TRP A 360 4.38 19.42 6.97
N ALA A 361 5.55 19.80 6.47
CA ALA A 361 5.96 21.18 6.26
C ALA A 361 6.09 21.47 4.74
N PRO A 362 5.32 22.42 4.17
CA PRO A 362 4.14 23.05 4.75
C PRO A 362 3.00 22.04 4.95
N SER A 363 2.16 22.26 5.95
CA SER A 363 1.02 21.37 6.23
C SER A 363 -0.01 21.44 5.11
N ALA A 364 -0.55 20.29 4.71
CA ALA A 364 -1.61 20.16 3.72
C ALA A 364 -2.81 19.37 4.28
N PRO A 365 -3.49 19.88 5.34
CA PRO A 365 -4.64 19.20 5.91
C PRO A 365 -5.80 19.08 4.88
N PRO A 366 -6.73 18.16 5.09
CA PRO A 366 -6.74 17.17 6.18
C PRO A 366 -5.82 15.97 5.92
N SER A 367 -5.29 15.37 6.99
CA SER A 367 -4.78 14.00 6.92
C SER A 367 -5.92 13.05 6.54
N ARG A 368 -5.62 11.95 5.85
CA ARG A 368 -6.60 11.00 5.32
C ARG A 368 -5.96 9.65 5.02
N GLU A 369 -6.78 8.65 4.73
CA GLU A 369 -6.32 7.34 4.27
C GLU A 369 -6.47 7.19 2.75
N TYR A 370 -5.69 6.29 2.15
CA TYR A 370 -5.91 5.75 0.82
C TYR A 370 -6.29 4.28 0.88
N ALA A 371 -7.37 3.94 0.18
CA ALA A 371 -7.78 2.57 -0.11
C ALA A 371 -6.98 2.04 -1.31
N LEU A 372 -6.10 1.06 -1.08
CA LEU A 372 -5.29 0.43 -2.11
C LEU A 372 -5.64 -1.06 -2.20
N PRO A 373 -6.38 -1.51 -3.24
CA PRO A 373 -6.74 -2.91 -3.42
C PRO A 373 -5.50 -3.80 -3.47
N VAL A 374 -5.43 -4.79 -2.59
CA VAL A 374 -4.30 -5.73 -2.48
C VAL A 374 -4.69 -7.04 -3.14
N THR A 375 -3.87 -7.51 -4.08
CA THR A 375 -3.96 -8.88 -4.61
C THR A 375 -2.86 -9.73 -4.01
N PHE A 376 -2.98 -11.06 -4.11
CA PHE A 376 -1.96 -12.04 -3.70
C PHE A 376 -1.56 -12.92 -4.87
N GLY A 377 -0.34 -13.47 -4.80
CA GLY A 377 0.20 -14.32 -5.86
C GLY A 377 -0.38 -15.72 -5.74
N ALA A 378 0.04 -16.63 -6.62
CA ALA A 378 -0.29 -18.04 -6.43
C ALA A 378 0.17 -18.51 -5.04
N LYS A 379 -0.56 -19.46 -4.46
CA LYS A 379 -0.25 -20.02 -3.14
C LYS A 379 1.23 -20.36 -2.98
N GLY A 380 1.83 -19.94 -1.86
CA GLY A 380 3.23 -20.22 -1.53
C GLY A 380 4.27 -19.35 -2.24
N THR A 381 3.87 -18.47 -3.17
CA THR A 381 4.81 -17.55 -3.85
C THR A 381 5.26 -16.38 -2.98
N GLY A 382 4.46 -16.00 -1.98
CA GLY A 382 4.79 -14.91 -1.07
C GLY A 382 4.96 -13.57 -1.77
N VAL A 383 4.13 -13.27 -2.76
CA VAL A 383 4.21 -12.01 -3.52
C VAL A 383 3.03 -11.13 -3.13
N ALA A 384 3.27 -9.81 -3.00
CA ALA A 384 2.44 -8.62 -2.78
C ALA A 384 2.10 -7.82 -4.05
N MET A 385 0.91 -7.21 -4.20
CA MET A 385 0.70 -6.07 -5.11
C MET A 385 -0.47 -5.25 -4.59
N PHE A 386 -0.33 -3.93 -4.59
CA PHE A 386 -1.44 -3.01 -4.50
C PHE A 386 -1.30 -1.88 -5.51
N SER A 387 -2.41 -1.26 -5.87
CA SER A 387 -2.44 -0.17 -6.86
C SER A 387 -3.34 0.96 -6.39
N TRP A 388 -3.04 2.16 -6.88
CA TRP A 388 -3.85 3.34 -6.59
C TRP A 388 -4.91 3.55 -7.67
N TYR A 389 -6.11 3.92 -7.22
CA TYR A 389 -7.20 4.39 -8.06
C TYR A 389 -7.81 5.63 -7.39
N PRO A 390 -8.29 6.62 -8.15
CA PRO A 390 -8.98 7.77 -7.56
C PRO A 390 -10.24 7.37 -6.78
N GLU A 391 -10.92 6.29 -7.19
CA GLU A 391 -12.05 5.72 -6.47
C GLU A 391 -11.91 4.20 -6.38
N VAL A 392 -12.27 3.62 -5.24
CA VAL A 392 -12.33 2.18 -4.99
C VAL A 392 -13.73 1.81 -4.56
N LYS A 393 -14.31 0.82 -5.24
CA LYS A 393 -15.59 0.24 -4.88
C LYS A 393 -15.34 -0.95 -3.98
N TYR A 394 -16.10 -1.06 -2.89
CA TYR A 394 -16.00 -2.20 -1.99
C TYR A 394 -17.36 -2.65 -1.43
N ARG A 395 -17.48 -3.94 -1.10
CA ARG A 395 -18.63 -4.50 -0.38
C ARG A 395 -18.23 -5.74 0.43
N PRO A 396 -18.75 -5.92 1.66
CA PRO A 396 -18.58 -7.15 2.40
C PRO A 396 -19.39 -8.31 1.80
N GLY A 397 -19.16 -9.53 2.28
CA GLY A 397 -19.91 -10.74 1.89
C GLY A 397 -19.22 -11.58 0.81
N GLU A 398 -19.97 -12.48 0.20
CA GLU A 398 -19.46 -13.42 -0.81
C GLU A 398 -19.36 -12.79 -2.22
N GLY A 399 -18.41 -13.30 -3.02
CA GLY A 399 -18.19 -12.92 -4.42
C GLY A 399 -17.13 -11.83 -4.58
N GLU A 400 -17.21 -11.06 -5.67
CA GLU A 400 -16.28 -9.96 -5.91
C GLU A 400 -16.54 -8.82 -4.93
N ASN A 401 -15.51 -8.41 -4.19
CA ASN A 401 -15.66 -7.51 -3.05
C ASN A 401 -15.05 -6.14 -3.29
N ILE A 402 -14.00 -6.01 -4.09
CA ILE A 402 -13.20 -4.80 -4.26
C ILE A 402 -12.82 -4.65 -5.74
N TYR A 403 -12.99 -3.45 -6.30
CA TYR A 403 -12.38 -3.08 -7.57
C TYR A 403 -12.08 -1.57 -7.64
N GLY A 404 -11.05 -1.21 -8.40
CA GLY A 404 -10.68 0.18 -8.64
C GLY A 404 -11.42 0.81 -9.81
N ILE A 405 -11.60 2.13 -9.76
CA ILE A 405 -12.06 2.96 -10.87
C ILE A 405 -10.89 3.80 -11.38
N GLN A 406 -10.34 3.45 -12.54
CA GLN A 406 -9.25 4.20 -13.18
C GLN A 406 -9.80 5.34 -14.04
N ALA A 407 -9.15 6.50 -14.03
CA ALA A 407 -9.65 7.70 -14.71
C ALA A 407 -9.70 7.58 -16.25
N GLY A 408 -8.89 6.70 -16.84
CA GLY A 408 -8.77 6.48 -18.28
C GLY A 408 -7.77 5.36 -18.59
N LYS A 409 -7.52 5.11 -19.87
CA LYS A 409 -6.43 4.23 -20.31
C LYS A 409 -5.10 4.95 -20.16
N ILE A 410 -4.03 4.24 -19.83
CA ILE A 410 -2.67 4.78 -19.82
C ILE A 410 -2.21 4.99 -21.27
N LEU A 411 -1.91 6.23 -21.62
CA LEU A 411 -1.55 6.66 -22.97
C LEU A 411 -0.04 6.93 -23.13
N SER A 412 0.67 7.23 -22.04
CA SER A 412 2.08 7.63 -22.07
C SER A 412 3.07 6.48 -22.15
N ARG A 413 2.67 5.25 -21.80
CA ARG A 413 3.60 4.13 -21.65
C ARG A 413 4.35 3.80 -22.93
N GLY A 414 5.69 3.77 -22.84
CA GLY A 414 6.60 3.51 -23.95
C GLY A 414 6.55 4.55 -25.07
N LYS A 415 5.87 5.69 -24.86
CA LYS A 415 5.76 6.75 -25.85
C LYS A 415 7.02 7.58 -25.88
N LYS A 416 7.26 8.22 -27.03
CA LYS A 416 8.37 9.15 -27.18
C LYS A 416 8.22 10.31 -26.21
N VAL A 417 9.28 10.57 -25.47
CA VAL A 417 9.35 11.66 -24.51
C VAL A 417 10.54 12.57 -24.83
N THR A 418 10.38 13.87 -24.61
CA THR A 418 11.43 14.88 -24.78
C THR A 418 11.50 15.81 -23.58
N SER A 419 12.69 16.37 -23.29
CA SER A 419 12.88 17.28 -22.16
C SER A 419 13.69 18.50 -22.56
N THR A 420 13.34 19.66 -21.99
CA THR A 420 14.10 20.90 -22.13
C THR A 420 14.52 21.40 -20.75
N PRO A 421 15.78 21.82 -20.53
CA PRO A 421 16.89 21.84 -21.49
C PRO A 421 17.33 20.42 -21.88
N ASP A 422 17.70 20.26 -23.15
CA ASP A 422 18.15 18.97 -23.69
C ASP A 422 19.34 18.41 -22.88
N GLY A 423 19.27 17.11 -22.62
CA GLY A 423 20.19 16.35 -21.78
C GLY A 423 19.48 15.75 -20.57
N GLY A 424 20.25 15.15 -19.67
CA GLY A 424 19.73 14.31 -18.59
C GLY A 424 20.06 12.83 -18.84
N LYS A 425 19.59 11.95 -17.96
CA LYS A 425 19.86 10.51 -18.03
C LYS A 425 18.55 9.74 -17.97
N ASN A 426 18.46 8.65 -18.74
CA ASN A 426 17.36 7.68 -18.70
C ASN A 426 15.96 8.31 -18.92
N ILE A 427 15.80 9.14 -19.95
CA ILE A 427 14.51 9.84 -20.19
C ILE A 427 13.33 8.89 -20.39
N GLU A 428 13.57 7.72 -20.99
CA GLU A 428 12.54 6.70 -21.20
C GLU A 428 12.00 6.12 -19.88
N ALA A 429 12.78 6.19 -18.79
CA ALA A 429 12.33 5.74 -17.47
C ALA A 429 11.17 6.58 -16.93
N ALA A 430 10.90 7.77 -17.47
CA ALA A 430 9.74 8.56 -17.06
C ALA A 430 8.41 8.02 -17.58
N VAL A 431 8.41 7.03 -18.48
CA VAL A 431 7.19 6.51 -19.12
C VAL A 431 7.28 5.01 -19.42
N ASP A 432 8.16 4.27 -18.73
CA ASP A 432 8.35 2.83 -19.02
C ASP A 432 7.39 1.92 -18.26
N GLY A 433 6.67 2.47 -17.27
CA GLY A 433 5.72 1.75 -16.43
C GLY A 433 6.31 1.13 -15.16
N THR A 434 7.58 1.40 -14.83
CA THR A 434 8.20 1.01 -13.55
C THR A 434 7.98 2.09 -12.51
N GLU A 435 7.21 1.76 -11.48
CA GLU A 435 6.83 2.71 -10.43
C GLU A 435 7.44 2.40 -9.05
N ASP A 436 7.94 1.19 -8.82
CA ASP A 436 8.34 0.67 -7.50
C ASP A 436 9.86 0.68 -7.24
N SER A 437 10.64 1.27 -8.15
CA SER A 437 12.10 1.34 -8.09
C SER A 437 12.59 2.78 -7.93
N ASP A 438 13.30 3.05 -6.83
CA ASP A 438 13.90 4.37 -6.56
C ASP A 438 15.19 4.65 -7.36
N SER A 439 15.68 3.62 -8.07
CA SER A 439 16.90 3.65 -8.88
C SER A 439 16.63 3.83 -10.38
N VAL A 440 15.37 3.63 -10.81
CA VAL A 440 14.93 3.78 -12.19
C VAL A 440 14.10 5.05 -12.28
N TYR A 441 14.70 6.11 -12.84
CA TYR A 441 14.05 7.40 -13.04
C TYR A 441 14.75 8.20 -14.12
N PHE A 442 14.02 9.13 -14.74
CA PHE A 442 14.60 10.19 -15.55
C PHE A 442 15.26 11.24 -14.65
N GLU A 443 16.57 11.44 -14.79
CA GLU A 443 17.29 12.55 -14.15
C GLU A 443 17.39 13.73 -15.14
N PRO A 444 16.57 14.80 -15.01
CA PRO A 444 16.67 15.96 -15.89
C PRO A 444 18.01 16.67 -15.74
N LYS A 445 18.41 17.43 -16.75
CA LYS A 445 19.71 18.14 -16.72
C LYS A 445 19.78 19.23 -15.65
N ALA A 446 18.69 19.96 -15.44
CA ALA A 446 18.58 21.08 -14.50
C ALA A 446 17.12 21.26 -14.05
N VAL A 447 16.89 22.16 -13.10
CA VAL A 447 15.59 22.76 -12.79
C VAL A 447 15.70 24.26 -13.13
N PRO A 448 14.69 24.90 -13.75
CA PRO A 448 13.45 24.32 -14.25
C PRO A 448 13.67 23.41 -15.46
N PHE A 449 12.72 22.50 -15.70
CA PHE A 449 12.70 21.65 -16.89
C PHE A 449 11.29 21.36 -17.38
N THR A 450 11.17 20.96 -18.63
CA THR A 450 9.93 20.39 -19.18
C THR A 450 10.12 18.92 -19.50
N LEU A 451 9.02 18.17 -19.51
CA LEU A 451 8.94 16.83 -20.05
C LEU A 451 7.66 16.75 -20.89
N GLU A 452 7.80 16.57 -22.21
CA GLU A 452 6.69 16.47 -23.17
C GLU A 452 6.63 15.04 -23.73
N VAL A 453 5.46 14.41 -23.57
CA VAL A 453 5.14 13.10 -24.12
C VAL A 453 4.35 13.29 -25.42
N ASP A 454 4.80 12.65 -26.50
CA ASP A 454 4.04 12.54 -27.76
C ASP A 454 3.17 11.27 -27.71
N LEU A 455 1.87 11.44 -27.53
CA LEU A 455 0.89 10.34 -27.49
C LEU A 455 0.63 9.73 -28.88
N GLU A 456 1.26 10.26 -29.93
CA GLU A 456 1.16 9.88 -31.35
C GLU A 456 -0.17 10.24 -32.01
N THR A 457 -1.29 10.04 -31.30
CA THR A 457 -2.65 10.42 -31.68
C THR A 457 -3.28 11.38 -30.67
N GLU A 458 -4.34 12.09 -31.08
CA GLU A 458 -5.03 13.02 -30.19
C GLU A 458 -6.07 12.29 -29.32
N HIS A 459 -6.00 12.52 -28.01
CA HIS A 459 -6.87 11.90 -27.00
C HIS A 459 -7.54 12.94 -26.11
N VAL A 460 -8.68 12.58 -25.53
CA VAL A 460 -9.24 13.35 -24.41
C VAL A 460 -8.52 12.92 -23.14
N ILE A 461 -7.81 13.86 -22.50
CA ILE A 461 -7.02 13.58 -21.29
C ILE A 461 -7.95 13.63 -20.07
N SER A 462 -7.90 12.59 -19.23
CA SER A 462 -8.71 12.50 -18.01
C SER A 462 -7.93 12.79 -16.74
N ALA A 463 -6.63 12.48 -16.71
CA ALA A 463 -5.73 12.81 -15.61
C ALA A 463 -4.26 12.74 -16.06
N VAL A 464 -3.38 13.40 -15.30
CA VAL A 464 -1.93 13.23 -15.39
C VAL A 464 -1.40 12.96 -13.99
N ASP A 465 -0.78 11.80 -13.82
CA ASP A 465 -0.16 11.38 -12.57
C ASP A 465 1.36 11.54 -12.68
N LEU A 466 1.97 12.17 -11.68
CA LEU A 466 3.40 12.40 -11.61
C LEU A 466 3.96 11.73 -10.35
N THR A 467 4.81 10.72 -10.55
CA THR A 467 5.62 10.10 -9.50
C THR A 467 7.03 10.67 -9.59
N THR A 468 7.50 11.28 -8.49
CA THR A 468 8.83 11.90 -8.41
C THR A 468 9.74 11.09 -7.51
N ARG A 469 11.05 11.26 -7.70
CA ARG A 469 12.05 10.67 -6.81
C ARG A 469 11.81 11.13 -5.37
N LEU A 470 11.92 10.20 -4.42
CA LEU A 470 11.66 10.45 -3.00
C LEU A 470 12.84 9.96 -2.14
N PRO A 471 13.97 10.69 -2.11
CA PRO A 471 15.13 10.29 -1.32
C PRO A 471 14.80 10.28 0.18
N PRO A 472 15.09 9.19 0.92
CA PRO A 472 14.81 9.12 2.35
C PRO A 472 15.51 10.23 3.15
N GLY A 473 14.75 10.95 3.99
CA GLY A 473 15.25 12.08 4.79
C GLY A 473 15.57 13.33 3.96
N SER A 474 15.23 13.32 2.67
CA SER A 474 15.38 14.43 1.74
C SER A 474 14.26 14.39 0.71
N GLU A 475 13.04 14.14 1.21
CA GLU A 475 11.83 14.11 0.41
C GLU A 475 11.71 15.43 -0.38
N THR A 476 11.02 15.39 -1.52
CA THR A 476 10.82 16.61 -2.32
C THR A 476 9.40 16.69 -2.86
N TYR A 477 8.88 17.90 -2.99
CA TYR A 477 7.68 18.20 -3.76
C TYR A 477 8.02 19.12 -4.92
N TYR A 478 7.24 19.00 -6.00
CA TYR A 478 7.48 19.68 -7.26
C TYR A 478 6.39 20.72 -7.46
N GLN A 479 6.76 21.92 -7.89
CA GLN A 479 5.81 22.93 -8.38
C GLN A 479 5.87 22.93 -9.89
N PHE A 480 4.74 22.67 -10.54
CA PHE A 480 4.70 22.46 -11.98
C PHE A 480 3.36 22.83 -12.61
N THR A 481 3.28 22.82 -13.92
CA THR A 481 2.02 22.95 -14.69
C THR A 481 1.91 21.82 -15.69
N VAL A 482 0.70 21.32 -15.91
CA VAL A 482 0.38 20.38 -16.99
C VAL A 482 -0.28 21.14 -18.14
N THR A 483 0.25 20.98 -19.35
CA THR A 483 -0.32 21.56 -20.56
C THR A 483 -0.53 20.51 -21.64
N GLY A 484 -1.57 20.69 -22.47
CA GLY A 484 -1.86 19.88 -23.63
C GLY A 484 -1.78 20.69 -24.92
N ARG A 485 -1.36 20.06 -26.02
CA ARG A 485 -1.34 20.66 -27.36
C ARG A 485 -1.77 19.64 -28.42
N GLY A 486 -2.55 20.11 -29.40
CA GLY A 486 -2.96 19.31 -30.56
C GLY A 486 -1.79 18.98 -31.50
N GLY A 487 -2.03 18.08 -32.45
CA GLY A 487 -1.01 17.62 -33.41
C GLY A 487 -0.75 18.59 -34.58
N ALA A 488 -1.67 19.52 -34.83
CA ALA A 488 -1.57 20.46 -35.94
C ALA A 488 -0.42 21.48 -35.76
N ALA A 489 0.24 21.85 -36.85
CA ALA A 489 1.24 22.91 -36.85
C ALA A 489 0.62 24.22 -36.34
N GLY A 490 1.26 24.85 -35.33
CA GLY A 490 0.75 26.06 -34.70
C GLY A 490 -0.38 25.85 -33.68
N ALA A 491 -0.70 24.61 -33.31
CA ALA A 491 -1.64 24.33 -32.23
C ALA A 491 -1.19 25.03 -30.93
N LYS A 492 -2.13 25.70 -30.26
CA LYS A 492 -1.87 26.41 -29.01
C LYS A 492 -1.80 25.42 -27.85
N GLU A 493 -0.96 25.74 -26.86
CA GLU A 493 -0.96 25.03 -25.59
C GLU A 493 -2.14 25.47 -24.72
N VAL A 494 -2.75 24.49 -24.05
CA VAL A 494 -3.86 24.67 -23.11
C VAL A 494 -3.40 24.16 -21.74
N VAL A 495 -3.63 24.92 -20.68
CA VAL A 495 -3.36 24.46 -19.31
C VAL A 495 -4.41 23.43 -18.91
N LEU A 496 -3.98 22.21 -18.62
CA LEU A 496 -4.85 21.10 -18.21
C LEU A 496 -4.95 20.98 -16.70
N ALA A 497 -3.86 21.28 -15.98
CA ALA A 497 -3.82 21.35 -14.52
C ALA A 497 -2.72 22.32 -14.05
N ASP A 498 -2.99 23.06 -12.98
CA ASP A 498 -2.05 23.98 -12.35
C ASP A 498 -1.62 23.43 -10.98
N GLN A 499 -0.33 23.08 -10.87
CA GLN A 499 0.30 22.54 -9.67
C GLN A 499 1.43 23.47 -9.18
N LYS A 500 1.41 24.77 -9.53
CA LYS A 500 2.44 25.73 -9.13
C LYS A 500 2.52 25.97 -7.63
N LYS A 501 1.47 25.60 -6.90
CA LYS A 501 1.39 25.65 -5.43
C LYS A 501 1.39 24.27 -4.78
N ASN A 502 1.70 23.21 -5.53
CA ASN A 502 1.75 21.87 -4.98
C ASN A 502 2.79 21.78 -3.86
N THR A 503 2.44 21.04 -2.82
CA THR A 503 3.27 20.75 -1.65
C THR A 503 3.30 19.25 -1.33
N VAL A 504 2.70 18.42 -2.18
CA VAL A 504 2.60 16.96 -2.00
C VAL A 504 3.90 16.31 -2.50
N PRO A 505 4.63 15.58 -1.63
CA PRO A 505 5.83 14.85 -2.03
C PRO A 505 5.51 13.53 -2.74
N GLY A 506 6.40 13.11 -3.64
CA GLY A 506 6.46 11.74 -4.16
C GLY A 506 5.44 11.36 -5.23
N PHE A 507 4.16 11.72 -5.07
CA PHE A 507 3.10 11.40 -6.02
C PHE A 507 2.02 12.47 -6.09
N VAL A 508 1.66 12.90 -7.30
CA VAL A 508 0.63 13.91 -7.55
C VAL A 508 -0.33 13.44 -8.63
N ASN A 509 -1.58 13.19 -8.26
CA ASN A 509 -2.68 13.02 -9.21
C ASN A 509 -3.21 14.39 -9.65
N SER A 510 -3.26 14.64 -10.95
CA SER A 510 -3.80 15.87 -11.54
C SER A 510 -4.97 15.57 -12.47
N PRO A 511 -6.22 15.53 -11.96
CA PRO A 511 -7.43 15.33 -12.78
C PRO A 511 -7.58 16.45 -13.82
N VAL A 512 -8.01 16.09 -15.02
CA VAL A 512 -8.22 17.04 -16.13
C VAL A 512 -9.72 17.14 -16.45
N SER A 513 -10.26 18.35 -16.38
CA SER A 513 -11.66 18.63 -16.72
C SER A 513 -11.87 19.00 -18.18
N ASP A 514 -10.82 19.49 -18.86
CA ASP A 514 -10.85 19.87 -20.26
C ASP A 514 -11.25 18.68 -21.15
N LYS A 515 -12.02 18.94 -22.21
CA LYS A 515 -12.56 17.92 -23.13
C LYS A 515 -12.01 18.03 -24.55
N GLY A 516 -11.04 18.93 -24.76
CA GLY A 516 -10.25 19.02 -25.97
C GLY A 516 -9.45 17.74 -26.20
N LYS A 517 -9.01 17.56 -27.44
CA LYS A 517 -8.15 16.44 -27.83
C LYS A 517 -6.71 16.93 -27.95
N PHE A 518 -5.80 16.20 -27.33
CA PHE A 518 -4.39 16.57 -27.22
C PHE A 518 -3.51 15.39 -27.64
N ARG A 519 -2.46 15.68 -28.41
CA ARG A 519 -1.42 14.70 -28.78
C ARG A 519 -0.18 14.87 -27.92
N PHE A 520 0.20 16.10 -27.63
CA PHE A 520 1.36 16.40 -26.80
C PHE A 520 0.86 16.78 -25.41
N VAL A 521 1.38 16.09 -24.38
CA VAL A 521 1.13 16.42 -22.97
C VAL A 521 2.45 16.72 -22.32
N LYS A 522 2.56 17.91 -21.71
CA LYS A 522 3.80 18.44 -21.16
C LYS A 522 3.63 18.80 -19.70
N ILE A 523 4.55 18.35 -18.86
CA ILE A 523 4.78 18.95 -17.54
C ILE A 523 5.88 20.00 -17.65
N SER A 524 5.68 21.14 -17.01
CA SER A 524 6.69 22.20 -16.86
C SER A 524 6.98 22.36 -15.38
N VAL A 525 8.12 21.83 -14.92
CA VAL A 525 8.56 21.87 -13.53
C VAL A 525 9.35 23.15 -13.30
N ASP A 526 8.79 24.01 -12.45
CA ASP A 526 9.37 25.29 -12.09
C ASP A 526 10.36 25.15 -10.93
N LYS A 527 10.01 24.32 -9.93
CA LYS A 527 10.81 24.14 -8.70
C LYS A 527 10.75 22.71 -8.17
N VAL A 528 11.85 22.29 -7.57
CA VAL A 528 11.96 21.11 -6.71
C VAL A 528 12.33 21.59 -5.32
N ILE A 529 11.50 21.31 -4.31
CA ILE A 529 11.64 21.91 -2.97
C ILE A 529 11.74 20.80 -1.93
N ASN A 530 12.70 20.93 -1.01
CA ASN A 530 12.80 20.07 0.17
C ASN A 530 11.84 20.62 1.25
N PRO A 531 10.86 19.81 1.70
CA PRO A 531 9.84 20.25 2.65
C PRO A 531 10.41 20.47 4.06
N HIS A 532 11.53 19.85 4.44
CA HIS A 532 12.14 19.98 5.77
C HIS A 532 12.73 21.37 6.04
N ASN A 533 13.20 22.06 5.00
CA ASN A 533 13.81 23.38 5.13
C ASN A 533 13.17 24.46 4.21
N GLY A 534 12.28 24.07 3.30
CA GLY A 534 11.62 24.97 2.36
C GLY A 534 12.53 25.51 1.26
N HIS A 535 13.75 24.98 1.11
CA HIS A 535 14.72 25.43 0.12
C HIS A 535 14.63 24.61 -1.17
N GLU A 536 15.07 25.21 -2.27
CA GLU A 536 15.21 24.51 -3.55
C GLU A 536 16.24 23.37 -3.43
N ALA A 537 15.91 22.25 -4.05
CA ALA A 537 16.55 20.96 -3.83
C ALA A 537 16.83 20.22 -5.15
N ASP A 538 17.31 20.98 -6.15
CA ASP A 538 17.55 20.51 -7.52
C ASP A 538 18.46 19.28 -7.62
N VAL A 539 19.30 19.03 -6.62
CA VAL A 539 20.15 17.83 -6.52
C VAL A 539 19.32 16.54 -6.40
N PHE A 540 18.06 16.64 -5.99
CA PHE A 540 17.11 15.52 -5.86
C PHE A 540 16.08 15.47 -7.00
N ARG A 541 16.26 16.26 -8.06
CA ARG A 541 15.41 16.20 -9.25
C ARG A 541 15.39 14.79 -9.86
N GLY A 542 14.21 14.34 -10.29
CA GLY A 542 13.99 13.02 -10.87
C GLY A 542 12.51 12.72 -11.05
N VAL A 543 12.13 12.25 -12.24
CA VAL A 543 10.79 11.75 -12.55
C VAL A 543 10.85 10.23 -12.62
N VAL A 544 10.14 9.56 -11.71
CA VAL A 544 10.06 8.09 -11.68
C VAL A 544 9.05 7.63 -12.71
N GLU A 545 7.89 8.25 -12.80
CA GLU A 545 6.89 7.92 -13.83
C GLU A 545 5.97 9.14 -14.08
N LEU A 546 5.64 9.38 -15.35
CA LEU A 546 4.65 10.33 -15.82
C LEU A 546 3.55 9.56 -16.56
N THR A 547 2.44 9.33 -15.87
CA THR A 547 1.31 8.57 -16.39
C THR A 547 0.24 9.53 -16.93
N VAL A 548 0.04 9.53 -18.24
CA VAL A 548 -1.04 10.29 -18.90
C VAL A 548 -2.22 9.37 -19.12
N LEU A 549 -3.37 9.69 -18.53
CA LEU A 549 -4.60 8.90 -18.67
C LEU A 549 -5.60 9.59 -19.60
N GLY A 550 -6.30 8.81 -20.43
CA GLY A 550 -7.33 9.36 -21.32
C GLY A 550 -8.15 8.32 -22.08
N ALA A 551 -8.91 8.80 -23.06
CA ALA A 551 -9.73 8.01 -23.97
C ALA A 551 -9.45 8.37 -25.44
#